data_AF-A0A914TA92-F1
#
_entry.id   AF-A0A914TA92-F1
#
_cell.length_a   1.000
_cell.length_b   1.000
_cell.length_c   1.000
_cell.angle_alpha   90.00
_cell.angle_beta   90.00
_cell.angle_gamma   90.00
#
_symmetry.space_group_name_H-M   'P 1'
#
loop_
_entity.id
_entity.type
_entity.pdbx_description
1 polymer ?
#
loop_
_entity_poly.entity_id
_entity_poly.type
_entity_poly.pdbx_seq_one_letter_code
_entity_poly.pdbx_strand_id
1 'polypeptide(L)'
;MKSGTVGSWIRWGIFGAIAVWTIILCVLSKDVLRVEINNNNEKSIELEKELSDTKRLVKLLQGEKEKLQKLSDEQGYLLKNQGKGKFDSKIQRAKDEILVVADGSSKDEGELYSLEHEIAKRSLDNNIKEIYFYINKFIEEHNSTELSSFGKRAIDQLLALLAESTNFSESIDSAGLWHKRSLDSLTKRIQNRILRLQNPADCKTQKLLVCDLNKGCGFGCQLHHVAYFGKCKSYNSGITGAASWNGINQEERVVRLPIVDGLTNRPPQLPLSFPKQFANEILKHHTNPPAYFISQFIWYLMRNNENMEKAITEAKEKVPFGNGKLKQKFIKI
;
A
#
# COMPACT_ATOMS: atom_id res chain seq x y z
N MET A 1 87.81 -46.07 -18.51
CA MET A 1 86.41 -46.04 -19.00
C MET A 1 85.60 -47.15 -18.33
N LYS A 2 84.84 -46.83 -17.27
CA LYS A 2 83.65 -47.61 -16.84
C LYS A 2 82.69 -46.64 -16.15
N SER A 3 81.78 -46.05 -16.92
CA SER A 3 80.67 -45.24 -16.42
C SER A 3 79.38 -45.86 -16.96
N GLY A 4 78.72 -46.72 -16.19
CA GLY A 4 77.60 -47.50 -16.73
C GLY A 4 76.57 -48.03 -15.73
N THR A 5 76.60 -47.64 -14.46
CA THR A 5 75.67 -48.24 -13.46
C THR A 5 74.97 -47.25 -12.53
N VAL A 6 75.28 -45.95 -12.58
CA VAL A 6 74.63 -44.94 -11.70
C VAL A 6 73.31 -44.41 -12.31
N GLY A 7 73.16 -44.42 -13.63
CA GLY A 7 71.98 -43.87 -14.31
C GLY A 7 70.71 -44.73 -14.24
N SER A 8 70.81 -46.03 -13.94
CA SER A 8 69.65 -46.94 -13.89
C SER A 8 68.85 -46.77 -12.59
N TRP A 9 69.53 -46.74 -11.43
CA TRP A 9 68.90 -46.59 -10.12
C TRP A 9 68.18 -45.25 -9.94
N ILE A 10 68.73 -44.18 -10.52
CA ILE A 10 68.10 -42.85 -10.51
C ILE A 10 66.82 -42.85 -11.36
N ARG A 11 66.82 -43.53 -12.52
CA ARG A 11 65.61 -43.65 -13.37
C ARG A 11 64.51 -44.42 -12.64
N TRP A 12 64.81 -45.57 -12.03
CA TRP A 12 63.82 -46.33 -11.26
C TRP A 12 63.31 -45.59 -10.02
N GLY A 13 64.18 -44.83 -9.34
CA GLY A 13 63.77 -43.96 -8.22
C GLY A 13 62.81 -42.85 -8.65
N ILE A 14 63.06 -42.20 -9.79
CA ILE A 14 62.16 -41.17 -10.34
C ILE A 14 60.81 -41.78 -10.76
N PHE A 15 60.81 -42.94 -11.43
CA PHE A 15 59.57 -43.62 -11.79
C PHE A 15 58.77 -44.04 -10.55
N GLY A 16 59.44 -44.53 -9.50
CA GLY A 16 58.80 -44.84 -8.22
C GLY A 16 58.18 -43.62 -7.55
N ALA A 17 58.88 -42.49 -7.53
CA ALA A 17 58.36 -41.25 -6.97
C ALA A 17 57.15 -40.71 -7.75
N ILE A 18 57.19 -40.75 -9.09
CA ILE A 18 56.06 -40.33 -9.93
C ILE A 18 54.86 -41.26 -9.73
N ALA A 19 55.08 -42.58 -9.59
CA ALA A 19 54.02 -43.54 -9.32
C ALA A 19 53.35 -43.28 -7.96
N VAL A 20 54.13 -42.99 -6.92
CA VAL A 20 53.60 -42.64 -5.60
C VAL A 20 52.83 -41.32 -5.67
N TRP A 21 53.36 -40.31 -6.36
CA TRP A 21 52.72 -39.00 -6.48
C TRP A 21 51.40 -39.05 -7.28
N THR A 22 51.35 -39.87 -8.34
CA THR A 22 50.11 -40.12 -9.10
C THR A 22 49.08 -40.90 -8.28
N ILE A 23 49.49 -41.84 -7.43
CA ILE A 23 48.57 -42.53 -6.51
C ILE A 23 47.99 -41.54 -5.48
N ILE A 24 48.81 -40.68 -4.88
CA ILE A 24 48.35 -39.66 -3.93
C ILE A 24 47.35 -38.70 -4.60
N LEU A 25 47.65 -38.21 -5.80
CA LEU A 25 46.71 -37.38 -6.56
C LEU A 25 45.39 -38.10 -6.84
N CYS A 26 45.43 -39.36 -7.27
CA CYS A 26 44.24 -40.15 -7.53
C CYS A 26 43.39 -40.38 -6.26
N VAL A 27 44.00 -40.50 -5.08
CA VAL A 27 43.27 -40.64 -3.80
C VAL A 27 42.62 -39.30 -3.43
N LEU A 28 43.36 -38.20 -3.48
CA LEU A 28 42.84 -36.86 -3.15
C LEU A 28 41.73 -36.41 -4.11
N SER A 29 41.87 -36.72 -5.42
CA SER A 29 40.82 -36.41 -6.41
C SER A 29 39.53 -37.19 -6.17
N LYS A 30 39.59 -38.43 -5.66
CA LYS A 30 38.38 -39.22 -5.35
C LYS A 30 37.59 -38.63 -4.19
N ASP A 31 38.26 -38.06 -3.20
CA ASP A 31 37.58 -37.48 -2.04
C ASP A 31 36.93 -36.13 -2.39
N VAL A 32 37.60 -35.29 -3.19
CA VAL A 32 37.02 -34.05 -3.71
C VAL A 32 35.80 -34.34 -4.59
N LEU A 33 35.88 -35.32 -5.50
CA LEU A 33 34.74 -35.70 -6.34
C LEU A 33 33.59 -36.29 -5.52
N ARG A 34 33.87 -37.05 -4.45
CA ARG A 34 32.83 -37.56 -3.56
C ARG A 34 32.10 -36.45 -2.81
N VAL A 35 32.82 -35.44 -2.32
CA VAL A 35 32.21 -34.29 -1.63
C VAL A 35 31.31 -33.50 -2.59
N GLU A 36 31.78 -33.25 -3.81
CA GLU A 36 31.01 -32.54 -4.83
C GLU A 36 29.75 -33.32 -5.23
N ILE A 37 29.85 -34.64 -5.41
CA ILE A 37 28.69 -35.50 -5.74
C ILE A 37 27.69 -35.52 -4.58
N ASN A 38 28.15 -35.64 -3.33
CA ASN A 38 27.27 -35.68 -2.16
C ASN A 38 26.55 -34.34 -1.95
N ASN A 39 27.23 -33.21 -2.07
CA ASN A 39 26.61 -31.88 -1.97
C ASN A 39 25.57 -31.64 -3.07
N ASN A 40 25.86 -32.06 -4.31
CA ASN A 40 24.92 -31.93 -5.41
C ASN A 40 23.70 -32.86 -5.25
N ASN A 41 23.88 -34.05 -4.68
CA ASN A 41 22.79 -34.96 -4.35
C ASN A 41 21.92 -34.44 -3.19
N GLU A 42 22.51 -33.84 -2.16
CA GLU A 42 21.73 -33.25 -1.05
C GLU A 42 20.89 -32.06 -1.55
N LYS A 43 21.49 -31.21 -2.38
CA LYS A 43 20.80 -30.07 -3.00
C LYS A 43 19.71 -30.50 -3.97
N SER A 44 19.89 -31.58 -4.73
CA SER A 44 18.85 -32.09 -5.63
C SER A 44 17.66 -32.67 -4.85
N ILE A 45 17.91 -33.38 -3.75
CA ILE A 45 16.87 -33.92 -2.86
C ILE A 45 16.07 -32.78 -2.20
N GLU A 46 16.74 -31.72 -1.74
CA GLU A 46 16.09 -30.55 -1.16
C GLU A 46 15.20 -29.84 -2.19
N LEU A 47 15.70 -29.64 -3.40
CA LEU A 47 14.95 -29.00 -4.49
C LEU A 47 13.72 -29.82 -4.91
N GLU A 48 13.83 -31.15 -4.95
CA GLU A 48 12.71 -32.05 -5.25
C GLU A 48 11.63 -32.01 -4.17
N LYS A 49 12.04 -31.89 -2.91
CA LYS A 49 11.12 -31.75 -1.78
C LYS A 49 10.37 -30.42 -1.84
N GLU A 50 11.06 -29.31 -2.06
CA GLU A 50 10.42 -27.99 -2.24
C GLU A 50 9.47 -27.97 -3.44
N LEU A 51 9.84 -28.61 -4.56
CA LEU A 51 8.99 -28.71 -5.74
C LEU A 51 7.73 -29.53 -5.47
N SER A 52 7.85 -30.62 -4.69
CA SER A 52 6.71 -31.46 -4.27
C SER A 52 5.74 -30.69 -3.37
N ASP A 53 6.26 -29.98 -2.37
CA ASP A 53 5.46 -29.18 -1.45
C ASP A 53 4.76 -28.02 -2.17
N THR A 54 5.47 -27.36 -3.09
CA THR A 54 4.91 -26.30 -3.94
C THR A 54 3.77 -26.84 -4.83
N LYS A 55 3.96 -28.00 -5.45
CA LYS A 55 2.89 -28.65 -6.25
C LYS A 55 1.66 -28.99 -5.40
N ARG A 56 1.86 -29.47 -4.17
CA ARG A 56 0.77 -29.75 -3.24
C ARG A 56 0.00 -28.48 -2.88
N LEU A 57 0.71 -27.38 -2.63
CA LEU A 57 0.13 -26.09 -2.27
C LEU A 57 -0.66 -25.49 -3.44
N VAL A 58 -0.14 -25.57 -4.67
CA VAL A 58 -0.85 -25.16 -5.89
C VAL A 58 -2.14 -25.96 -6.09
N LYS A 59 -2.11 -27.28 -5.83
CA LYS A 59 -3.30 -28.14 -5.94
C LYS A 59 -4.38 -27.78 -4.91
N LEU A 60 -3.98 -27.42 -3.68
CA LEU A 60 -4.90 -26.93 -2.65
C LEU A 60 -5.54 -25.60 -3.07
N LEU A 61 -4.74 -24.65 -3.56
CA LEU A 61 -5.22 -23.35 -4.04
C LEU A 61 -6.16 -23.49 -5.25
N GLN A 62 -5.89 -24.42 -6.16
CA GLN A 62 -6.79 -24.72 -7.28
C GLN A 62 -8.15 -25.25 -6.77
N GLY A 63 -8.14 -26.17 -5.79
CA GLY A 63 -9.37 -26.69 -5.19
C GLY A 63 -10.18 -25.62 -4.44
N GLU A 64 -9.51 -24.70 -3.76
CA GLU A 64 -10.17 -23.57 -3.09
C GLU A 64 -10.76 -22.57 -4.10
N LYS A 65 -10.03 -22.29 -5.18
CA LYS A 65 -10.52 -21.47 -6.29
C LYS A 65 -11.78 -22.06 -6.92
N GLU A 66 -11.84 -23.37 -7.12
CA GLU A 66 -13.04 -24.05 -7.66
C GLU A 66 -14.23 -23.97 -6.69
N LYS A 67 -14.00 -24.06 -5.37
CA LYS A 67 -15.06 -23.86 -4.37
C LYS A 67 -15.60 -22.43 -4.40
N LEU A 68 -14.71 -21.44 -4.49
CA LEU A 68 -15.10 -20.02 -4.60
C LEU A 68 -15.85 -19.73 -5.91
N GLN A 69 -15.44 -20.35 -7.01
CA GLN A 69 -16.13 -20.25 -8.29
C GLN A 69 -17.55 -20.80 -8.19
N LYS A 70 -17.73 -21.98 -7.58
CA LYS A 70 -19.06 -22.59 -7.37
C LYS A 70 -19.95 -21.72 -6.48
N LEU A 71 -19.41 -21.17 -5.39
CA LEU A 71 -20.15 -20.24 -4.52
C LEU A 71 -20.55 -18.96 -5.26
N SER A 72 -19.69 -18.45 -6.15
CA SER A 72 -19.97 -17.29 -6.99
C SER A 72 -21.07 -17.59 -8.02
N ASP A 73 -21.04 -18.76 -8.66
CA ASP A 73 -22.03 -19.18 -9.66
C ASP A 73 -23.40 -19.45 -9.00
N GLU A 74 -23.39 -20.03 -7.79
CA GLU A 74 -24.59 -20.23 -6.96
C GLU A 74 -25.21 -18.88 -6.55
N GLN A 75 -24.41 -17.90 -6.15
CA GLN A 75 -24.88 -16.53 -5.93
C GLN A 75 -25.48 -15.89 -7.20
N GLY A 76 -24.83 -16.10 -8.36
CA GLY A 76 -25.31 -15.60 -9.66
C GLY A 76 -26.66 -16.20 -10.08
N TYR A 77 -26.88 -17.48 -9.78
CA TYR A 77 -28.15 -18.17 -10.05
C TYR A 77 -29.28 -17.71 -9.10
N LEU A 78 -28.97 -17.52 -7.81
CA LEU A 78 -29.93 -17.03 -6.82
C LEU A 78 -30.37 -15.58 -7.09
N LEU A 79 -29.44 -14.72 -7.53
CA LEU A 79 -29.71 -13.35 -7.98
C LEU A 79 -30.64 -13.26 -9.19
N LYS A 80 -30.66 -14.30 -10.04
CA LYS A 80 -31.47 -14.35 -11.26
C LYS A 80 -32.93 -14.78 -11.00
N ASN A 81 -33.17 -15.53 -9.91
CA ASN A 81 -34.44 -16.19 -9.64
C ASN A 81 -35.29 -15.59 -8.50
N GLN A 82 -34.80 -14.60 -7.74
CA GLN A 82 -35.59 -13.94 -6.69
C GLN A 82 -35.66 -12.42 -6.90
N GLY A 83 -36.90 -11.90 -6.92
CA GLY A 83 -37.19 -10.48 -7.16
C GLY A 83 -36.42 -9.52 -6.24
N LYS A 84 -35.75 -8.55 -6.88
CA LYS A 84 -34.80 -7.56 -6.33
C LYS A 84 -35.18 -6.95 -4.96
N GLY A 85 -36.46 -6.70 -4.67
CA GLY A 85 -36.86 -5.91 -3.49
C GLY A 85 -36.71 -6.58 -2.12
N LYS A 86 -36.79 -7.92 -2.03
CA LYS A 86 -36.74 -8.65 -0.72
C LYS A 86 -35.38 -9.29 -0.44
N PHE A 87 -34.55 -9.42 -1.49
CA PHE A 87 -33.19 -9.96 -1.41
C PHE A 87 -32.21 -8.86 -0.99
N ASP A 88 -32.38 -7.63 -1.47
CA ASP A 88 -31.53 -6.50 -1.07
C ASP A 88 -31.62 -6.22 0.44
N SER A 89 -32.79 -6.38 1.06
CA SER A 89 -32.93 -6.21 2.53
C SER A 89 -32.34 -7.36 3.34
N LYS A 90 -32.39 -8.60 2.83
CA LYS A 90 -31.75 -9.77 3.45
C LYS A 90 -30.23 -9.79 3.25
N ILE A 91 -29.74 -9.35 2.09
CA ILE A 91 -28.32 -9.13 1.83
C ILE A 91 -27.82 -7.99 2.69
N GLN A 92 -28.57 -6.89 2.81
CA GLN A 92 -28.15 -5.78 3.66
C GLN A 92 -28.07 -6.24 5.12
N ARG A 93 -29.08 -6.99 5.60
CA ARG A 93 -29.05 -7.56 6.95
C ARG A 93 -27.94 -8.60 7.15
N ALA A 94 -27.69 -9.48 6.19
CA ALA A 94 -26.60 -10.45 6.26
C ALA A 94 -25.22 -9.79 6.12
N LYS A 95 -25.10 -8.71 5.33
CA LYS A 95 -23.90 -7.86 5.28
C LYS A 95 -23.71 -7.16 6.60
N ASP A 96 -24.77 -6.64 7.22
CA ASP A 96 -24.74 -5.97 8.52
C ASP A 96 -24.39 -6.97 9.64
N GLU A 97 -24.90 -8.21 9.59
CA GLU A 97 -24.54 -9.32 10.50
C GLU A 97 -23.09 -9.78 10.30
N ILE A 98 -22.61 -9.90 9.06
CA ILE A 98 -21.19 -10.18 8.75
C ILE A 98 -20.30 -8.97 9.11
N LEU A 99 -20.81 -7.75 9.02
CA LEU A 99 -20.14 -6.52 9.44
C LEU A 99 -19.93 -6.54 10.95
N VAL A 100 -20.89 -7.01 11.74
CA VAL A 100 -20.76 -7.18 13.20
C VAL A 100 -19.75 -8.27 13.55
N VAL A 101 -19.74 -9.39 12.81
CA VAL A 101 -18.75 -10.48 13.00
C VAL A 101 -17.34 -10.07 12.54
N ALA A 102 -17.22 -9.17 11.56
CA ALA A 102 -15.94 -8.65 11.07
C ALA A 102 -15.44 -7.39 11.81
N ASP A 103 -16.25 -6.78 12.68
CA ASP A 103 -15.87 -5.63 13.52
C ASP A 103 -15.28 -6.07 14.89
N GLY A 104 -15.14 -7.38 15.09
CA GLY A 104 -14.47 -7.93 16.24
C GLY A 104 -14.61 -9.44 16.30
N SER A 105 -13.46 -10.11 16.22
CA SER A 105 -13.24 -11.37 16.92
C SER A 105 -13.90 -11.33 18.30
N SER A 106 -14.32 -12.50 18.78
CA SER A 106 -14.68 -12.76 20.17
C SER A 106 -13.78 -11.97 21.15
N LYS A 107 -14.21 -10.78 21.53
CA LYS A 107 -13.66 -10.07 22.68
C LYS A 107 -14.23 -10.81 23.87
N ASP A 108 -13.42 -11.64 24.52
CA ASP A 108 -13.73 -12.01 25.90
C ASP A 108 -13.88 -10.69 26.67
N GLU A 109 -15.01 -10.51 27.34
CA GLU A 109 -15.31 -9.28 28.08
C GLU A 109 -14.22 -9.02 29.12
N GLY A 110 -13.24 -8.17 28.79
CA GLY A 110 -12.14 -7.80 29.69
C GLY A 110 -10.79 -7.53 29.04
N GLU A 111 -10.53 -8.03 27.82
CA GLU A 111 -9.22 -7.85 27.17
C GLU A 111 -9.17 -6.65 26.20
N LEU A 112 -8.06 -5.92 26.20
CA LEU A 112 -7.86 -4.71 25.39
C LEU A 112 -7.61 -5.03 23.90
N TYR A 113 -6.90 -6.12 23.61
CA TYR A 113 -6.49 -6.56 22.28
C TYR A 113 -6.72 -8.06 22.11
N SER A 114 -6.89 -8.53 20.88
CA SER A 114 -7.02 -9.97 20.61
C SER A 114 -5.70 -10.73 20.85
N LEU A 115 -5.79 -12.04 21.04
CA LEU A 115 -4.61 -12.89 21.09
C LEU A 115 -3.73 -12.77 19.82
N GLU A 116 -4.36 -12.69 18.65
CA GLU A 116 -3.67 -12.51 17.37
C GLU A 116 -2.86 -11.20 17.36
N HIS A 117 -3.46 -10.12 17.85
CA HIS A 117 -2.83 -8.82 17.99
C HIS A 117 -1.59 -8.87 18.89
N GLU A 118 -1.72 -9.44 20.09
CA GLU A 118 -0.60 -9.50 21.04
C GLU A 118 0.53 -10.43 20.56
N ILE A 119 0.22 -11.49 19.79
CA ILE A 119 1.25 -12.30 19.13
C ILE A 119 1.96 -11.48 18.04
N ALA A 120 1.21 -10.84 17.14
CA ALA A 120 1.78 -10.10 16.02
C ALA A 120 2.61 -8.89 16.48
N LYS A 121 2.16 -8.20 17.53
CA LYS A 121 2.90 -7.09 18.17
C LYS A 121 4.23 -7.53 18.75
N ARG A 122 4.27 -8.68 19.45
CA ARG A 122 5.51 -9.23 20.02
C ARG A 122 6.48 -9.70 18.93
N SER A 123 5.95 -10.35 17.87
CA SER A 123 6.75 -10.77 16.71
C SER A 123 7.42 -9.55 16.05
N LEU A 124 6.65 -8.50 15.78
CA LEU A 124 7.16 -7.27 15.19
C LEU A 124 8.25 -6.61 16.05
N ASP A 125 8.02 -6.48 17.36
CA ASP A 125 9.01 -5.90 18.30
C ASP A 125 10.31 -6.72 18.35
N ASN A 126 10.20 -8.06 18.37
CA ASN A 126 11.37 -8.93 18.34
C ASN A 126 12.15 -8.79 17.03
N ASN A 127 11.47 -8.79 15.88
CA ASN A 127 12.13 -8.70 14.58
C ASN A 127 12.81 -7.33 14.36
N ILE A 128 12.27 -6.25 14.93
CA ILE A 128 12.96 -4.94 14.97
C ILE A 128 14.27 -5.04 15.74
N LYS A 129 14.26 -5.68 16.92
CA LYS A 129 15.45 -5.86 17.76
C LYS A 129 16.49 -6.75 17.08
N GLU A 130 16.07 -7.84 16.43
CA GLU A 130 16.97 -8.74 15.70
C GLU A 130 17.73 -8.01 14.57
N ILE A 131 17.03 -7.19 13.79
CA ILE A 131 17.68 -6.36 12.75
C ILE A 131 18.67 -5.39 13.37
N TYR A 132 18.32 -4.74 14.47
CA TYR A 132 19.22 -3.83 15.16
C TYR A 132 20.49 -4.56 15.61
N PHE A 133 20.38 -5.71 16.28
CA PHE A 133 21.54 -6.49 16.72
C PHE A 133 22.37 -7.02 15.56
N TYR A 134 21.71 -7.47 14.48
CA TYR A 134 22.40 -7.90 13.26
C TYR A 134 23.25 -6.78 12.66
N ILE A 135 22.69 -5.57 12.55
CA ILE A 135 23.40 -4.42 12.02
C ILE A 135 24.52 -3.97 12.94
N ASN A 136 24.24 -3.86 14.25
CA ASN A 136 25.22 -3.41 15.23
C ASN A 136 26.44 -4.34 15.28
N LYS A 137 26.21 -5.66 15.30
CA LYS A 137 27.28 -6.67 15.28
C LYS A 137 28.18 -6.52 14.05
N PHE A 138 27.60 -6.28 12.88
CA PHE A 138 28.41 -6.08 11.66
C PHE A 138 29.28 -4.82 11.72
N ILE A 139 28.73 -3.71 12.22
CA ILE A 139 29.48 -2.45 12.39
C ILE A 139 30.65 -2.62 13.37
N GLU A 140 30.47 -3.41 14.44
CA GLU A 140 31.52 -3.69 15.43
C GLU A 140 32.64 -4.58 14.86
N GLU A 141 32.32 -5.52 13.98
CA GLU A 141 33.26 -6.57 13.55
C GLU A 141 34.01 -6.29 12.23
N HIS A 142 33.54 -5.37 11.35
CA HIS A 142 34.05 -5.28 9.96
C HIS A 142 34.31 -3.84 9.47
N ASN A 143 35.39 -3.64 8.69
CA ASN A 143 35.82 -2.30 8.22
C ASN A 143 35.96 -2.05 6.70
N SER A 144 35.79 -2.99 5.76
CA SER A 144 35.59 -2.58 4.33
C SER A 144 35.31 -3.64 3.25
N THR A 145 35.41 -4.95 3.46
CA THR A 145 35.34 -5.90 2.31
C THR A 145 34.03 -6.69 2.15
N GLU A 146 33.21 -6.85 3.20
CA GLU A 146 31.94 -7.61 3.15
C GLU A 146 30.67 -6.75 3.12
N LEU A 147 30.82 -5.43 2.89
CA LEU A 147 29.72 -4.47 2.97
C LEU A 147 28.55 -4.78 2.01
N SER A 148 28.83 -5.38 0.85
CA SER A 148 27.81 -5.67 -0.16
C SER A 148 26.92 -6.87 0.18
N SER A 149 27.49 -7.95 0.71
CA SER A 149 26.74 -9.16 1.11
C SER A 149 25.92 -8.91 2.38
N PHE A 150 26.52 -8.24 3.36
CA PHE A 150 25.83 -7.78 4.56
C PHE A 150 24.71 -6.80 4.22
N GLY A 151 24.99 -5.77 3.41
CA GLY A 151 24.00 -4.77 3.02
C GLY A 151 22.80 -5.40 2.31
N LYS A 152 23.03 -6.40 1.44
CA LYS A 152 21.96 -7.16 0.81
C LYS A 152 21.10 -7.91 1.83
N ARG A 153 21.72 -8.63 2.78
CA ARG A 153 20.98 -9.36 3.81
C ARG A 153 20.20 -8.43 4.75
N ALA A 154 20.79 -7.29 5.12
CA ALA A 154 20.13 -6.27 5.93
C ALA A 154 18.90 -5.69 5.21
N ILE A 155 19.01 -5.41 3.90
CA ILE A 155 17.87 -4.97 3.08
C ILE A 155 16.79 -6.06 3.03
N ASP A 156 17.14 -7.32 2.80
CA ASP A 156 16.17 -8.43 2.74
C ASP A 156 15.41 -8.58 4.07
N GLN A 157 16.11 -8.47 5.21
CA GLN A 157 15.47 -8.48 6.53
C GLN A 157 14.58 -7.25 6.76
N LEU A 158 15.03 -6.05 6.39
CA LEU A 158 14.21 -4.83 6.47
C LEU A 158 12.95 -4.93 5.61
N LEU A 159 13.04 -5.54 4.43
CA LEU A 159 11.87 -5.79 3.57
C LEU A 159 10.88 -6.76 4.23
N ALA A 160 11.36 -7.83 4.88
CA ALA A 160 10.51 -8.73 5.65
C ALA A 160 9.83 -8.00 6.81
N LEU A 161 10.56 -7.15 7.53
CA LEU A 161 10.02 -6.35 8.62
C LEU A 161 8.96 -5.33 8.14
N LEU A 162 9.18 -4.69 6.98
CA LEU A 162 8.19 -3.80 6.38
C LEU A 162 6.90 -4.55 5.98
N ALA A 163 7.04 -5.78 5.46
CA ALA A 163 5.90 -6.62 5.14
C ALA A 163 5.12 -7.02 6.40
N GLU A 164 5.81 -7.38 7.48
CA GLU A 164 5.21 -7.69 8.77
C GLU A 164 4.50 -6.47 9.38
N SER A 165 5.14 -5.31 9.39
CA SER A 165 4.53 -4.05 9.83
C SER A 165 3.28 -3.71 9.02
N THR A 166 3.29 -3.95 7.71
CA THR A 166 2.13 -3.74 6.84
C THR A 166 1.01 -4.71 7.21
N ASN A 167 1.33 -6.00 7.35
CA ASN A 167 0.36 -7.02 7.75
C ASN A 167 -0.26 -6.73 9.12
N PHE A 168 0.55 -6.25 10.08
CA PHE A 168 0.09 -5.81 11.39
C PHE A 168 -0.94 -4.68 11.27
N SER A 169 -0.68 -3.69 10.42
CA SER A 169 -1.58 -2.54 10.25
C SER A 169 -2.86 -2.84 9.44
N GLU A 170 -2.84 -3.81 8.53
CA GLU A 170 -3.93 -4.06 7.58
C GLU A 170 -4.80 -5.26 7.96
N SER A 171 -4.19 -6.37 8.37
CA SER A 171 -4.88 -7.66 8.48
C SER A 171 -5.33 -7.99 9.91
N ILE A 172 -4.50 -7.66 10.90
CA ILE A 172 -4.75 -7.99 12.31
C ILE A 172 -5.98 -7.26 12.82
N ASP A 173 -6.87 -7.97 13.51
CA ASP A 173 -8.16 -7.45 14.01
C ASP A 173 -9.02 -6.76 12.95
N SER A 174 -8.85 -7.12 11.66
CA SER A 174 -9.51 -6.42 10.55
C SER A 174 -9.25 -4.91 10.52
N ALA A 175 -8.10 -4.45 11.05
CA ALA A 175 -7.76 -3.04 11.19
C ALA A 175 -7.84 -2.26 9.86
N GLY A 176 -7.39 -2.84 8.75
CA GLY A 176 -7.46 -2.23 7.42
C GLY A 176 -8.91 -2.03 6.93
N LEU A 177 -9.80 -3.00 7.18
CA LEU A 177 -11.22 -2.87 6.84
C LEU A 177 -11.90 -1.79 7.69
N TRP A 178 -11.62 -1.79 9.00
CA TRP A 178 -12.10 -0.77 9.91
C TRP A 178 -11.64 0.63 9.48
N HIS A 179 -10.35 0.79 9.19
CA HIS A 179 -9.76 2.05 8.74
C HIS A 179 -10.40 2.55 7.43
N LYS A 180 -10.56 1.67 6.44
CA LYS A 180 -11.22 1.98 5.17
C LYS A 180 -12.67 2.45 5.38
N ARG A 181 -13.44 1.73 6.21
CA ARG A 181 -14.84 2.08 6.51
C ARG A 181 -14.95 3.42 7.24
N SER A 182 -14.07 3.67 8.20
CA SER A 182 -14.04 4.95 8.93
C SER A 182 -13.74 6.13 8.01
N LEU A 183 -12.75 6.01 7.13
CA LEU A 183 -12.45 7.05 6.14
C LEU A 183 -13.57 7.24 5.12
N ASP A 184 -14.22 6.17 4.66
CA ASP A 184 -15.37 6.27 3.75
C ASP A 184 -16.56 6.98 4.41
N SER A 185 -16.90 6.62 5.66
CA SER A 185 -17.95 7.27 6.45
C SER A 185 -17.65 8.77 6.67
N LEU A 186 -16.41 9.10 7.01
CA LEU A 186 -15.96 10.48 7.18
C LEU A 186 -16.03 11.27 5.87
N THR A 187 -15.55 10.69 4.78
CA THR A 187 -15.61 11.26 3.42
C THR A 187 -17.07 11.57 3.06
N LYS A 188 -17.98 10.61 3.23
CA LYS A 188 -19.41 10.78 2.95
C LYS A 188 -20.02 11.95 3.73
N ARG A 189 -19.71 12.08 5.02
CA ARG A 189 -20.19 13.20 5.85
C ARG A 189 -19.66 14.55 5.36
N ILE A 190 -18.38 14.63 5.02
CA ILE A 190 -17.77 15.86 4.51
C ILE A 190 -18.35 16.22 3.13
N GLN A 191 -18.40 15.27 2.20
CA GLN A 191 -18.95 15.47 0.85
C GLN A 191 -20.42 15.89 0.89
N ASN A 192 -21.23 15.26 1.73
CA ASN A 192 -22.64 15.65 1.92
C ASN A 192 -22.76 17.09 2.44
N ARG A 193 -21.85 17.53 3.32
CA ARG A 193 -21.85 18.90 3.81
C ARG A 193 -21.43 19.89 2.73
N ILE A 194 -20.39 19.58 1.93
CA ILE A 194 -20.00 20.39 0.77
C ILE A 194 -21.17 20.51 -0.20
N LEU A 195 -21.82 19.39 -0.53
CA LEU A 195 -22.97 19.34 -1.43
C LEU A 195 -24.12 20.25 -0.94
N ARG A 196 -24.53 20.12 0.33
CA ARG A 196 -25.58 20.99 0.89
C ARG A 196 -25.20 22.46 0.88
N LEU A 197 -23.94 22.79 1.19
CA LEU A 197 -23.45 24.17 1.16
C LEU A 197 -23.46 24.78 -0.25
N GLN A 198 -23.21 23.97 -1.27
CA GLN A 198 -23.21 24.41 -2.68
C GLN A 198 -24.60 24.41 -3.33
N ASN A 199 -25.61 23.82 -2.68
CA ASN A 199 -26.97 23.69 -3.21
C ASN A 199 -28.01 24.23 -2.21
N PRO A 200 -28.02 25.55 -1.93
CA PRO A 200 -29.05 26.17 -1.09
C PRO A 200 -30.42 26.11 -1.77
N ALA A 201 -31.49 26.06 -0.97
CA ALA A 201 -32.86 26.07 -1.48
C ALA A 201 -33.20 27.37 -2.21
N ASP A 202 -32.71 28.51 -1.71
CA ASP A 202 -32.83 29.81 -2.36
C ASP A 202 -31.46 30.45 -2.57
N CYS A 203 -31.05 30.55 -3.83
CA CYS A 203 -29.78 31.13 -4.24
C CYS A 203 -29.75 32.66 -4.08
N LYS A 204 -30.92 33.33 -4.06
CA LYS A 204 -30.99 34.80 -4.02
C LYS A 204 -30.67 35.35 -2.63
N THR A 205 -31.06 34.62 -1.59
CA THR A 205 -30.87 35.01 -0.18
C THR A 205 -29.54 34.53 0.40
N GLN A 206 -28.94 33.51 -0.19
CA GLN A 206 -27.69 32.92 0.32
C GLN A 206 -26.49 33.89 0.20
N LYS A 207 -25.62 33.88 1.22
CA LYS A 207 -24.30 34.53 1.17
C LYS A 207 -23.37 33.76 0.23
N LEU A 208 -22.73 34.48 -0.70
CA LEU A 208 -21.92 33.94 -1.78
C LEU A 208 -20.48 34.44 -1.69
N LEU A 209 -19.54 33.53 -1.90
CA LEU A 209 -18.13 33.83 -2.12
C LEU A 209 -17.82 33.59 -3.59
N VAL A 210 -17.27 34.60 -4.26
CA VAL A 210 -16.90 34.56 -5.68
C VAL A 210 -15.37 34.50 -5.77
N CYS A 211 -14.83 33.52 -6.49
CA CYS A 211 -13.41 33.40 -6.76
C CYS A 211 -13.13 33.53 -8.26
N ASP A 212 -12.06 34.24 -8.62
CA ASP A 212 -11.61 34.41 -9.99
C ASP A 212 -10.64 33.29 -10.39
N LEU A 213 -10.92 32.60 -11.50
CA LEU A 213 -10.07 31.49 -11.99
C LEU A 213 -8.86 31.93 -12.83
N ASN A 214 -8.77 33.21 -13.19
CA ASN A 214 -7.75 33.71 -14.11
C ASN A 214 -6.46 34.12 -13.39
N LYS A 215 -5.99 33.29 -12.45
CA LYS A 215 -4.63 33.43 -11.91
C LYS A 215 -3.63 33.06 -13.01
N GLY A 216 -2.61 33.89 -13.21
CA GLY A 216 -1.53 33.67 -14.19
C GLY A 216 -0.63 32.48 -13.84
N CYS A 217 -1.18 31.27 -13.85
CA CYS A 217 -0.49 30.01 -13.55
C CYS A 217 -1.24 28.82 -14.20
N GLY A 218 -0.62 27.63 -14.18
CA GLY A 218 -1.19 26.41 -14.77
C GLY A 218 -2.38 25.81 -14.00
N PHE A 219 -3.00 24.78 -14.58
CA PHE A 219 -4.21 24.11 -14.08
C PHE A 219 -4.15 23.73 -12.59
N GLY A 220 -3.07 23.07 -12.15
CA GLY A 220 -2.95 22.65 -10.75
C GLY A 220 -2.94 23.81 -9.76
N CYS A 221 -2.32 24.93 -10.13
CA CYS A 221 -2.31 26.15 -9.31
C CYS A 221 -3.70 26.80 -9.24
N GLN A 222 -4.46 26.81 -10.35
CA GLN A 222 -5.84 27.30 -10.36
C GLN A 222 -6.78 26.39 -9.54
N LEU A 223 -6.61 25.07 -9.62
CA LEU A 223 -7.40 24.13 -8.84
C LEU A 223 -7.17 24.30 -7.33
N HIS A 224 -5.91 24.47 -6.90
CA HIS A 224 -5.59 24.81 -5.51
C HIS A 224 -6.17 26.16 -5.08
N HIS A 225 -6.18 27.17 -5.96
CA HIS A 225 -6.79 28.46 -5.65
C HIS A 225 -8.27 28.32 -5.26
N VAL A 226 -9.04 27.51 -5.98
CA VAL A 226 -10.45 27.25 -5.63
C VAL A 226 -10.56 26.39 -4.36
N ALA A 227 -9.74 25.35 -4.24
CA ALA A 227 -9.80 24.41 -3.13
C ALA A 227 -9.54 25.07 -1.77
N TYR A 228 -8.65 26.07 -1.70
CA TYR A 228 -8.34 26.79 -0.46
C TYR A 228 -9.54 27.49 0.17
N PHE A 229 -10.43 28.03 -0.66
CA PHE A 229 -11.58 28.77 -0.16
C PHE A 229 -12.84 27.92 -0.02
N GLY A 230 -12.85 26.70 -0.60
CA GLY A 230 -13.76 25.56 -0.37
C GLY A 230 -15.27 25.77 -0.62
N LYS A 231 -15.75 27.01 -0.51
CA LYS A 231 -17.12 27.48 -0.72
C LYS A 231 -17.23 28.42 -1.91
N CYS A 232 -16.13 28.70 -2.59
CA CYS A 232 -16.09 29.67 -3.67
C CYS A 232 -16.80 29.15 -4.91
N LYS A 233 -17.71 29.96 -5.44
CA LYS A 233 -18.27 29.76 -6.77
C LYS A 233 -17.29 30.34 -7.78
N SER A 234 -16.75 29.47 -8.64
CA SER A 234 -15.97 29.90 -9.81
C SER A 234 -16.86 30.71 -10.74
N TYR A 235 -16.43 31.90 -11.14
CA TYR A 235 -17.17 32.72 -12.09
C TYR A 235 -16.25 33.52 -13.00
N ASN A 236 -16.49 33.43 -14.31
CA ASN A 236 -15.94 34.38 -15.28
C ASN A 236 -16.84 35.63 -15.29
N SER A 237 -16.37 36.68 -14.61
CA SER A 237 -16.64 38.10 -14.88
C SER A 237 -18.05 38.72 -14.81
N GLY A 238 -19.15 37.99 -14.55
CA GLY A 238 -20.52 38.59 -14.66
C GLY A 238 -21.31 38.93 -13.39
N ILE A 239 -20.80 38.78 -12.16
CA ILE A 239 -21.52 39.29 -10.96
C ILE A 239 -21.13 40.76 -10.74
N THR A 240 -22.01 41.66 -11.17
CA THR A 240 -21.95 43.09 -10.83
C THR A 240 -22.36 43.31 -9.37
N GLY A 241 -21.61 44.13 -8.63
CA GLY A 241 -21.93 44.49 -7.24
C GLY A 241 -21.40 43.55 -6.14
N ALA A 242 -20.41 42.70 -6.42
CA ALA A 242 -19.71 41.95 -5.37
C ALA A 242 -18.76 42.87 -4.58
N ALA A 243 -18.87 42.86 -3.25
CA ALA A 243 -17.96 43.60 -2.38
C ALA A 243 -16.57 42.95 -2.34
N SER A 244 -15.51 43.74 -2.21
CA SER A 244 -14.16 43.20 -2.04
C SER A 244 -14.03 42.54 -0.66
N TRP A 245 -13.27 41.45 -0.58
CA TRP A 245 -12.90 40.86 0.71
C TRP A 245 -12.23 41.87 1.64
N ASN A 246 -12.72 41.94 2.88
CA ASN A 246 -12.12 42.72 3.96
C ASN A 246 -12.01 41.93 5.29
N GLY A 247 -12.51 40.69 5.35
CA GLY A 247 -12.44 39.84 6.53
C GLY A 247 -13.66 38.93 6.70
N ILE A 248 -13.67 38.14 7.78
CA ILE A 248 -14.75 37.16 8.04
C ILE A 248 -16.08 37.82 8.42
N ASN A 249 -16.04 38.99 9.05
CA ASN A 249 -17.21 39.64 9.63
C ASN A 249 -17.93 40.57 8.64
N GLN A 250 -17.88 40.25 7.34
CA GLN A 250 -18.57 41.01 6.31
C GLN A 250 -20.07 40.74 6.29
N GLU A 251 -20.85 41.82 6.24
CA GLU A 251 -22.31 41.77 6.16
C GLU A 251 -22.79 41.55 4.73
N GLU A 252 -21.99 41.95 3.74
CA GLU A 252 -22.35 41.89 2.33
C GLU A 252 -22.68 40.46 1.91
N ARG A 253 -23.77 40.34 1.14
CA ARG A 253 -24.25 39.04 0.67
C ARG A 253 -23.28 38.40 -0.31
N VAL A 254 -22.68 39.18 -1.20
CA VAL A 254 -21.76 38.68 -2.23
C VAL A 254 -20.40 39.30 -2.04
N VAL A 255 -19.41 38.47 -1.73
CA VAL A 255 -18.03 38.90 -1.50
C VAL A 255 -17.11 38.25 -2.52
N ARG A 256 -16.28 39.07 -3.16
CA ARG A 256 -15.24 38.66 -4.10
C ARG A 256 -13.94 38.40 -3.34
N LEU A 257 -13.44 37.16 -3.43
CA LEU A 257 -12.17 36.76 -2.87
C LEU A 257 -11.05 36.97 -3.90
N PRO A 258 -9.98 37.71 -3.55
CA PRO A 258 -8.79 37.78 -4.37
C PRO A 258 -8.01 36.45 -4.31
N ILE A 259 -6.95 36.36 -5.10
CA ILE A 259 -5.94 35.31 -4.94
C ILE A 259 -5.36 35.36 -3.52
N VAL A 260 -4.97 34.19 -2.98
CA VAL A 260 -4.47 34.05 -1.60
C VAL A 260 -3.28 34.98 -1.29
N ASP A 261 -2.48 35.30 -2.31
CA ASP A 261 -1.30 36.17 -2.20
C ASP A 261 -1.68 37.62 -1.85
N GLY A 262 -2.83 38.09 -2.37
CA GLY A 262 -3.37 39.43 -2.13
C GLY A 262 -4.45 39.49 -1.04
N LEU A 263 -4.66 38.39 -0.30
CA LEU A 263 -5.70 38.32 0.72
C LEU A 263 -5.29 39.08 1.98
N THR A 264 -5.95 40.20 2.23
CA THR A 264 -5.90 40.94 3.50
C THR A 264 -6.74 40.24 4.56
N ASN A 265 -6.44 40.43 5.85
CA ASN A 265 -7.21 39.85 6.97
C ASN A 265 -7.48 38.34 6.80
N ARG A 266 -6.39 37.57 6.69
CA ARG A 266 -6.44 36.15 6.33
C ARG A 266 -7.29 35.35 7.33
N PRO A 267 -8.27 34.56 6.84
CA PRO A 267 -9.13 33.76 7.70
C PRO A 267 -8.35 32.58 8.32
N PRO A 268 -8.62 32.18 9.59
CA PRO A 268 -7.98 31.02 10.20
C PRO A 268 -8.36 29.69 9.52
N GLN A 269 -9.37 29.68 8.64
CA GLN A 269 -9.79 28.52 7.86
C GLN A 269 -8.88 28.20 6.68
N LEU A 270 -7.83 28.99 6.43
CA LEU A 270 -6.84 28.64 5.41
C LEU A 270 -6.07 27.37 5.82
N PRO A 271 -5.64 26.55 4.84
CA PRO A 271 -4.66 25.51 5.09
C PRO A 271 -3.43 26.02 5.87
N LEU A 272 -2.82 25.21 6.73
CA LEU A 272 -3.06 23.77 6.95
C LEU A 272 -4.19 23.45 7.96
N SER A 273 -5.09 24.40 8.25
CA SER A 273 -6.21 24.14 9.16
C SER A 273 -7.24 23.16 8.58
N PHE A 274 -7.91 22.44 9.48
CA PHE A 274 -9.07 21.59 9.16
C PHE A 274 -10.09 21.65 10.32
N PRO A 275 -11.36 21.26 10.11
CA PRO A 275 -12.43 21.50 11.06
C PRO A 275 -12.25 20.72 12.36
N LYS A 276 -12.29 21.42 13.51
CA LYS A 276 -12.23 20.81 14.85
C LYS A 276 -13.23 19.67 15.04
N GLN A 277 -14.43 19.79 14.45
CA GLN A 277 -15.49 18.77 14.54
C GLN A 277 -15.08 17.40 13.97
N PHE A 278 -14.12 17.34 13.03
CA PHE A 278 -13.63 16.11 12.42
C PHE A 278 -12.22 15.75 12.87
N ALA A 279 -11.59 16.58 13.73
CA ALA A 279 -10.16 16.49 13.98
C ALA A 279 -9.74 15.14 14.56
N ASN A 280 -10.45 14.66 15.59
CA ASN A 280 -10.14 13.38 16.22
C ASN A 280 -10.22 12.21 15.23
N GLU A 281 -11.23 12.22 14.35
CA GLU A 281 -11.43 11.16 13.37
C GLU A 281 -10.35 11.21 12.28
N ILE A 282 -10.03 12.39 11.73
CA ILE A 282 -8.98 12.52 10.71
C ILE A 282 -7.62 12.14 11.31
N LEU A 283 -7.29 12.61 12.52
CA LEU A 283 -6.03 12.30 13.19
C LEU A 283 -5.88 10.81 13.48
N LYS A 284 -6.98 10.13 13.82
CA LYS A 284 -6.98 8.68 14.07
C LYS A 284 -6.75 7.87 12.79
N HIS A 285 -7.15 8.40 11.64
CA HIS A 285 -7.25 7.63 10.40
C HIS A 285 -6.41 8.17 9.23
N HIS A 286 -5.63 9.23 9.39
CA HIS A 286 -4.83 9.74 8.28
C HIS A 286 -3.52 10.35 8.76
N THR A 287 -2.42 9.95 8.11
CA THR A 287 -1.06 10.40 8.44
C THR A 287 -0.82 11.89 8.11
N ASN A 288 -1.61 12.46 7.21
CA ASN A 288 -1.59 13.89 6.87
C ASN A 288 -3.00 14.50 6.88
N PRO A 289 -3.53 14.91 8.05
CA PRO A 289 -4.90 15.42 8.17
C PRO A 289 -5.24 16.63 7.28
N PRO A 290 -4.36 17.65 7.14
CA PRO A 290 -4.63 18.78 6.24
C PRO A 290 -4.79 18.35 4.78
N ALA A 291 -3.93 17.44 4.29
CA ALA A 291 -4.02 16.93 2.93
C ALA A 291 -5.32 16.14 2.69
N TYR A 292 -5.73 15.30 3.65
CA TYR A 292 -7.00 14.59 3.59
C TYR A 292 -8.20 15.55 3.52
N PHE A 293 -8.17 16.64 4.29
CA PHE A 293 -9.27 17.59 4.29
C PHE A 293 -9.35 18.38 2.98
N ILE A 294 -8.22 18.87 2.46
CA ILE A 294 -8.18 19.61 1.18
C ILE A 294 -8.59 18.72 0.02
N SER A 295 -8.21 17.43 0.04
CA SER A 295 -8.58 16.48 -1.02
C SER A 295 -10.09 16.32 -1.17
N GLN A 296 -10.88 16.56 -0.11
CA GLN A 296 -12.34 16.53 -0.20
C GLN A 296 -12.89 17.62 -1.14
N PHE A 297 -12.28 18.81 -1.14
CA PHE A 297 -12.66 19.87 -2.07
C PHE A 297 -12.20 19.57 -3.49
N ILE A 298 -10.97 19.05 -3.64
CA ILE A 298 -10.45 18.65 -4.96
C ILE A 298 -11.35 17.57 -5.56
N TRP A 299 -11.73 16.55 -4.79
CA TRP A 299 -12.66 15.52 -5.24
C TRP A 299 -13.99 16.14 -5.68
N TYR A 300 -14.58 17.03 -4.89
CA TYR A 300 -15.84 17.69 -5.25
C TYR A 300 -15.73 18.53 -6.54
N LEU A 301 -14.61 19.23 -6.73
CA LEU A 301 -14.35 20.08 -7.90
C LEU A 301 -14.08 19.26 -9.16
N MET A 302 -13.41 18.11 -9.03
CA MET A 302 -13.02 17.22 -10.12
C MET A 302 -14.08 16.16 -10.45
N ARG A 303 -15.36 16.41 -10.14
CA ARG A 303 -16.43 15.51 -10.57
C ARG A 303 -16.54 15.53 -12.09
N ASN A 304 -16.51 14.34 -12.69
CA ASN A 304 -16.60 14.20 -14.13
C ASN A 304 -17.97 14.64 -14.63
N ASN A 305 -17.97 15.33 -15.77
CA ASN A 305 -19.15 15.40 -16.62
C ASN A 305 -19.15 14.18 -17.57
N GLU A 306 -20.23 14.03 -18.34
CA GLU A 306 -20.40 12.89 -19.26
C GLU A 306 -19.24 12.75 -20.26
N ASN A 307 -18.76 13.87 -20.80
CA ASN A 307 -17.66 13.88 -21.76
C ASN A 307 -16.34 13.41 -21.14
N MET A 308 -16.03 13.89 -19.94
CA MET A 308 -14.81 13.53 -19.21
C MET A 308 -14.85 12.06 -18.77
N GLU A 309 -16.01 11.58 -18.30
CA GLU A 309 -16.20 10.18 -17.93
C GLU A 309 -15.96 9.24 -19.11
N LYS A 310 -16.48 9.60 -20.29
CA LYS A 310 -16.24 8.88 -21.54
C LYS A 310 -14.75 8.88 -21.90
N ALA A 311 -14.10 10.05 -21.87
CA ALA A 311 -12.67 10.17 -22.19
C ALA A 311 -11.78 9.35 -21.23
N ILE A 312 -12.08 9.35 -19.93
CA ILE A 312 -11.37 8.55 -18.93
C ILE A 312 -11.57 7.05 -19.19
N THR A 313 -12.79 6.63 -19.52
CA THR A 313 -13.11 5.23 -19.82
C THR A 313 -12.34 4.74 -21.04
N GLU A 314 -12.36 5.51 -22.14
CA GLU A 314 -11.59 5.18 -23.36
C GLU A 314 -10.08 5.16 -23.11
N ALA A 315 -9.56 6.09 -22.30
CA ALA A 315 -8.15 6.11 -21.93
C ALA A 315 -7.76 4.89 -21.09
N LYS A 316 -8.65 4.44 -20.20
CA LYS A 316 -8.43 3.27 -19.33
C LYS A 316 -8.27 1.98 -20.12
N GLU A 317 -8.99 1.82 -21.23
CA GLU A 317 -8.88 0.64 -22.10
C GLU A 317 -7.55 0.60 -22.87
N LYS A 318 -7.00 1.78 -23.21
CA LYS A 318 -5.76 1.91 -23.97
C LYS A 318 -4.51 1.72 -23.11
N VAL A 319 -4.61 1.89 -21.79
CA VAL A 319 -3.50 1.78 -20.86
C VAL A 319 -3.55 0.43 -20.14
N PRO A 320 -2.50 -0.41 -20.21
CA PRO A 320 -2.48 -1.74 -19.59
C PRO A 320 -2.22 -1.67 -18.08
N PHE A 321 -3.10 -1.01 -17.33
CA PHE A 321 -2.99 -0.85 -15.87
C PHE A 321 -2.86 -2.20 -15.12
N GLY A 322 -3.39 -3.29 -15.68
CA GLY A 322 -3.32 -4.64 -15.09
C GLY A 322 -1.99 -5.40 -15.26
N ASN A 323 -1.11 -4.95 -16.16
CA ASN A 323 0.12 -5.69 -16.53
C ASN A 323 1.41 -5.07 -15.95
N GLY A 324 1.32 -3.94 -15.23
CA GLY A 324 2.46 -3.30 -14.58
C GLY A 324 2.65 -3.70 -13.12
N LYS A 325 3.78 -3.28 -12.51
CA LYS A 325 4.03 -3.35 -11.05
C LYS A 325 3.00 -2.56 -10.22
N LEU A 326 2.13 -1.80 -10.86
CA LEU A 326 1.03 -1.03 -10.28
C LEU A 326 -0.29 -1.85 -10.17
N LYS A 327 -0.21 -3.16 -9.89
CA LYS A 327 -1.38 -3.96 -9.46
C LYS A 327 -1.83 -3.53 -8.06
N GLN A 328 -2.27 -2.28 -7.91
CA GLN A 328 -3.05 -1.89 -6.76
C GLN A 328 -4.49 -2.31 -7.02
N LYS A 329 -5.09 -2.97 -6.03
CA LYS A 329 -6.51 -3.27 -5.93
C LYS A 329 -7.32 -1.98 -6.14
N PHE A 330 -7.63 -1.64 -7.38
CA PHE A 330 -8.77 -0.79 -7.69
C PHE A 330 -10.03 -1.61 -7.39
N ILE A 331 -10.34 -1.74 -6.10
CA ILE A 331 -11.69 -2.08 -5.67
C ILE A 331 -12.56 -0.98 -6.26
N LYS A 332 -13.53 -1.36 -7.10
CA LYS A 332 -14.55 -0.47 -7.65
C LYS A 332 -15.02 0.49 -6.55
N ILE A 333 -14.80 1.79 -6.76
CA ILE A 333 -15.31 2.88 -5.93
C ILE A 333 -16.82 2.88 -6.03
#